data_AF-A0A1I2MAY1-F1
#
_entry.id   AF-A0A1I2MAY1-F1
#
_cell.length_a   1.000
_cell.length_b   1.000
_cell.length_c   1.000
_cell.angle_alpha   90.00
_cell.angle_beta   90.00
_cell.angle_gamma   90.00
#
_symmetry.space_group_name_H-M   'P 1'
#
loop_
_entity.id
_entity.type
_entity.pdbx_description
1 polymer ?
#
loop_
_entity_poly.entity_id
_entity_poly.type
_entity_poly.pdbx_seq_one_letter_code
_entity_poly.pdbx_strand_id
1 'polypeptide(L)' 'MGIKYEGFHDEEYAFQQFKVLLEEQLGRNLTIIEARKVRWLSGWEHETVGVFFDLIHEVAGKKNEGGL' A
#
# COMPACT_ATOMS: atom_id res chain seq x y z
N MET A 1 -0.64 -16.43 -1.63
CA MET A 1 0.66 -16.59 -0.95
C MET A 1 0.77 -15.41 0.00
N GLY A 2 0.50 -15.59 1.29
CA GLY A 2 0.42 -14.47 2.24
C GLY A 2 1.80 -13.84 2.39
N ILE A 3 1.90 -12.53 2.14
CA ILE A 3 3.11 -11.77 2.38
C ILE A 3 3.35 -11.82 3.89
N LYS A 4 4.51 -12.33 4.32
CA LYS A 4 4.88 -12.32 5.74
C LYS A 4 5.09 -10.86 6.15
N TYR A 5 4.28 -10.37 7.10
CA TYR A 5 4.26 -8.97 7.58
C TYR A 5 5.56 -8.50 8.27
N GLU A 6 6.59 -9.33 8.27
CA GLU A 6 7.92 -9.07 8.84
C GLU A 6 8.62 -7.85 8.20
N GLY A 7 8.23 -7.46 6.98
CA GLY A 7 8.79 -6.29 6.29
C GLY A 7 8.24 -4.93 6.78
N PHE A 8 7.07 -4.88 7.43
CA PHE A 8 6.41 -3.63 7.81
C PHE A 8 6.75 -3.12 9.22
N HIS A 9 7.82 -3.64 9.83
CA HIS A 9 8.32 -3.13 11.11
C HIS A 9 8.96 -1.73 11.00
N ASP A 10 9.33 -1.33 9.79
CA ASP A 10 9.90 -0.02 9.51
C ASP A 10 8.86 0.89 8.84
N GLU A 11 8.53 2.02 9.49
CA GLU A 11 7.53 2.97 9.02
C GLU A 11 7.89 3.56 7.64
N GLU A 12 9.16 3.90 7.41
CA GLU A 12 9.60 4.50 6.15
C GLU A 12 9.50 3.49 5.01
N TYR A 13 9.91 2.24 5.25
CA TYR A 13 9.75 1.14 4.31
C TYR A 13 8.27 0.92 3.97
N ALA A 14 7.41 0.81 4.99
CA ALA A 14 5.97 0.66 4.81
C ALA A 14 5.39 1.80 3.96
N PHE A 15 5.75 3.04 4.28
CA PHE A 15 5.32 4.21 3.53
C PHE A 15 5.74 4.17 2.06
N GLN A 16 6.99 3.80 1.76
CA GLN A 16 7.46 3.69 0.38
C GLN A 16 6.71 2.60 -0.38
N GLN A 17 6.46 1.44 0.23
CA GLN A 17 5.71 0.35 -0.41
C GLN A 17 4.27 0.79 -0.75
N PHE A 18 3.55 1.39 0.20
CA PHE A 18 2.20 1.90 -0.08
C PHE A 18 2.20 3.00 -1.13
N LYS A 19 3.17 3.93 -1.07
CA LYS A 19 3.26 5.02 -2.04
C LYS A 19 3.46 4.48 -3.45
N VAL A 20 4.42 3.59 -3.66
CA VAL A 20 4.68 2.98 -4.98
C VAL A 20 3.42 2.25 -5.48
N LEU A 21 2.84 1.38 -4.66
CA LEU A 21 1.64 0.63 -5.03
C LEU A 21 0.49 1.56 -5.46
N LEU A 22 0.22 2.61 -4.69
CA LEU A 22 -0.86 3.54 -5.00
C LEU A 22 -0.58 4.39 -6.24
N GLU A 23 0.66 4.87 -6.42
CA GLU A 23 1.04 5.68 -7.59
C GLU A 23 0.98 4.88 -8.90
N GLU A 24 1.44 3.63 -8.87
CA GLU A 24 1.32 2.70 -10.00
C GLU A 24 -0.15 2.46 -10.38
N GLN A 25 -1.01 2.23 -9.39
CA GLN A 25 -2.44 1.93 -9.61
C GLN A 25 -3.27 3.15 -10.03
N LEU A 26 -2.88 4.34 -9.57
CA LEU A 26 -3.53 5.59 -9.96
C LEU A 26 -3.01 6.13 -11.30
N GLY A 27 -1.86 5.65 -11.78
CA GLY A 27 -1.19 6.20 -12.97
C GLY A 27 -0.74 7.65 -12.77
N ARG A 28 -0.55 8.07 -11.52
CA ARG A 28 -0.11 9.42 -11.14
C ARG A 28 0.56 9.40 -9.78
N ASN A 29 1.35 10.44 -9.52
CA ASN A 29 1.92 10.66 -8.20
C ASN A 29 0.83 11.01 -7.18
N LEU A 30 1.06 10.64 -5.92
CA LEU A 30 0.25 11.09 -4.80
C LEU A 30 0.45 12.59 -4.58
N THR A 31 -0.63 13.28 -4.26
CA THR A 31 -0.56 14.65 -3.75
C THR A 31 0.12 14.67 -2.38
N ILE A 32 0.57 15.85 -1.96
CA ILE A 32 1.21 16.03 -0.65
C ILE A 32 0.30 15.56 0.49
N ILE A 33 -1.01 15.80 0.39
CA ILE A 33 -1.98 15.39 1.42
C ILE A 33 -2.14 13.87 1.43
N GLU A 34 -2.28 13.24 0.26
CA GLU A 34 -2.38 11.78 0.14
C GLU A 34 -1.13 11.09 0.70
N ALA A 35 0.07 11.54 0.29
CA ALA A 35 1.33 11.00 0.79
C ALA A 35 1.45 11.16 2.31
N ARG A 36 1.03 12.30 2.88
CA ARG A 36 1.01 12.51 4.33
C ARG A 36 0.08 11.53 5.05
N LYS A 37 -1.08 11.21 4.46
CA LYS A 37 -2.04 10.25 5.05
C LYS A 37 -1.53 8.81 4.95
N VAL A 38 -0.90 8.44 3.85
CA VAL A 38 -0.25 7.14 3.69
C VAL A 38 0.88 6.98 4.71
N ARG A 39 1.68 8.02 4.93
CA ARG A 39 2.73 7.99 5.96
C ARG A 39 2.16 7.81 7.36
N TRP A 40 1.07 8.52 7.69
CA TRP A 40 0.37 8.34 8.96
C TRP A 40 -0.18 6.91 9.15
N LEU A 41 -0.72 6.29 8.10
CA LEU A 41 -1.14 4.88 8.13
C LEU A 41 0.05 3.93 8.34
N SER A 42 1.21 4.25 7.74
CA SER A 42 2.41 3.41 7.78
C SER A 42 3.07 3.36 9.17
N GLY A 43 2.76 4.31 10.04
CA GLY A 43 3.21 4.32 11.44
C GLY A 43 2.29 3.55 12.41
N TRP A 44 1.30 2.82 11.89
CA TRP A 44 0.41 1.98 12.70
C TRP A 44 1.07 0.65 13.06
N GLU A 45 0.40 -0.16 13.88
CA GLU A 45 0.86 -1.51 14.21
C GLU A 45 1.08 -2.33 12.94
N HIS A 46 2.22 -3.02 12.88
CA HIS A 46 2.71 -3.75 11.71
C HIS A 46 1.67 -4.70 11.08
N GLU A 47 0.84 -5.35 11.90
CA GLU A 47 -0.25 -6.23 11.45
C GLU A 47 -1.32 -5.43 10.71
N THR A 48 -1.69 -4.27 11.23
CA THR A 48 -2.68 -3.40 10.60
C THR A 48 -2.16 -2.87 9.26
N VAL A 49 -0.92 -2.39 9.24
CA VAL A 49 -0.23 -1.94 8.02
C VAL A 49 -0.22 -3.06 6.96
N GLY A 50 0.14 -4.28 7.37
CA GLY A 50 0.16 -5.46 6.51
C GLY A 50 -1.20 -5.81 5.92
N VAL A 51 -2.26 -5.83 6.76
CA VAL A 51 -3.62 -6.12 6.31
C VAL A 51 -4.09 -5.09 5.27
N PHE A 52 -3.88 -3.80 5.49
CA PHE A 52 -4.27 -2.78 4.52
C PHE A 52 -3.47 -2.88 3.22
N PHE A 53 -2.19 -3.22 3.29
CA PHE A 53 -1.36 -3.39 2.11
C PHE A 53 -1.89 -4.52 1.23
N ASP A 54 -2.18 -5.69 1.82
CA ASP A 54 -2.75 -6.83 1.12
C ASP A 54 -4.11 -6.51 0.49
N LEU A 55 -4.98 -5.81 1.22
CA LEU A 55 -6.30 -5.40 0.70
C LEU A 55 -6.17 -4.46 -0.50
N ILE A 56 -5.27 -3.47 -0.44
CA ILE A 56 -5.03 -2.55 -1.56
C ILE A 56 -4.44 -3.32 -2.74
N HIS A 57 -3.49 -4.22 -2.50
CA HIS A 57 -2.89 -5.05 -3.54
C HIS A 57 -3.90 -5.99 -4.19
N GLU A 58 -4.84 -6.57 -3.44
CA GLU A 58 -5.91 -7.41 -3.99
C GLU A 58 -6.88 -6.60 -4.85
N VAL A 59 -7.31 -5.42 -4.38
CA VAL A 59 -8.19 -4.53 -5.15
C VAL A 59 -7.50 -4.03 -6.42
N ALA A 60 -6.20 -3.75 -6.35
CA ALA A 60 -5.35 -3.40 -7.47
C ALA A 60 -5.23 -4.54 -8.49
N GLY A 61 -4.99 -5.77 -8.04
CA GLY A 61 -4.86 -6.95 -8.89
C GLY A 61 -6.15 -7.34 -9.63
N LYS A 62 -7.31 -7.15 -8.99
CA LYS A 62 -8.63 -7.41 -9.60
C LYS A 62 -8.94 -6.55 -10.83
N LYS A 63 -8.24 -5.43 -11.04
CA LYS A 63 -8.46 -4.54 -12.20
C LYS A 63 -8.00 -5.12 -13.55
N ASN A 64 -7.27 -6.24 -13.57
CA ASN A 64 -6.75 -6.84 -14.81
C ASN A 64 -7.46 -8.13 -15.28
N GLU A 65 -8.45 -8.65 -14.54
CA GLU A 65 -9.19 -9.87 -14.95
C GLU A 65 -10.57 -9.59 -15.59
N GLY A 66 -10.96 -8.31 -15.69
CA GLY A 66 -12.25 -7.89 -16.27
C GLY A 66 -12.18 -7.15 -17.60
N GLY A 67 -11.01 -7.09 -18.24
CA GLY A 67 -10.81 -6.44 -19.53
C GLY A 67 -10.88 -7.43 -20.69
N LEU A 68 -12.08 -7.95 -20.97
CA LEU A 68 -12.44 -8.61 -22.24
C LEU A 68 -13.66 -7.90 -22.81
#